data_AF-A0A1Y1V571-F1
#
_entry.id   AF-A0A1Y1V571-F1
#
_cell.length_a   1.000
_cell.length_b   1.000
_cell.length_c   1.000
_cell.angle_alpha   90.00
_cell.angle_beta   90.00
_cell.angle_gamma   90.00
#
_symmetry.space_group_name_H-M   'P 1'
#
loop_
_entity.id
_entity.type
_entity.pdbx_description
1 polymer ?
#
loop_
_entity_poly.entity_id
_entity_poly.type
_entity_poly.pdbx_seq_one_letter_code
_entity_poly.pdbx_strand_id
1 'polypeptide(L)'
;MPKDTTNNIKLIFSDDFKQDAFKIIELTKELADELEENKENTKMVFRGLPDDEAVFCTNNKTYQIKHVQTTNMMLLLYPEQVKEQDDSMDINNSTSNKYFFYSIKDNISSYYELIKISPRIKKLHMILSDTKYHGPDEEDRFDRQKVHFYTLDDILNEIQASEEEILEGLKEYNAININGYWRILDSNYIQIFLETLLNNIVIYDLSSEHLPLRKITELSIEFDFPDFVTTHILEVFSEKVFNEEQDTYYTLSKEKITKFLGIQLLASHMPNPYEYNDFMAKWKEIIPEDYTADIELIKGFYIEEDVTFQNDKRLLKYFPMTELSHNIKQRLEELFYAKPKWKDSSLLPYLQDIESNKKIIDRALIKYARSSRVGKQTYYTSRF
;
A
#
# COMPACT_ATOMS: atom_id res chain seq x y z
N MET A 1 35.65 -56.88 -21.90
CA MET A 1 36.16 -55.53 -21.58
C MET A 1 34.96 -54.58 -21.54
N PRO A 2 34.64 -53.98 -20.39
CA PRO A 2 33.60 -52.96 -20.35
C PRO A 2 34.14 -51.72 -21.07
N LYS A 3 33.34 -51.14 -21.96
CA LYS A 3 33.59 -49.80 -22.48
C LYS A 3 33.36 -48.85 -21.31
N ASP A 4 34.43 -48.26 -20.78
CA ASP A 4 34.34 -47.11 -19.89
C ASP A 4 33.71 -45.96 -20.68
N THR A 5 32.38 -45.88 -20.64
CA THR A 5 31.64 -44.68 -21.02
C THR A 5 31.64 -43.72 -19.83
N THR A 6 32.82 -43.30 -19.38
CA THR A 6 32.94 -42.10 -18.55
C THR A 6 32.78 -40.91 -19.48
N ASN A 7 31.56 -40.35 -19.55
CA ASN A 7 31.35 -39.02 -20.11
C ASN A 7 32.16 -38.03 -19.25
N ASN A 8 33.42 -37.82 -19.59
CA ASN A 8 34.29 -36.88 -18.90
C ASN A 8 33.81 -35.47 -19.20
N ILE A 9 33.10 -34.87 -18.24
CA ILE A 9 32.69 -33.48 -18.30
C ILE A 9 33.93 -32.61 -18.06
N LYS A 10 34.38 -31.90 -19.10
CA LYS A 10 35.50 -30.98 -19.00
C LYS A 10 35.00 -29.63 -18.47
N LEU A 11 35.48 -29.24 -17.30
CA LEU A 11 35.23 -27.93 -16.69
C LEU A 11 36.49 -27.05 -16.88
N ILE A 12 36.31 -25.83 -17.39
CA ILE A 12 37.43 -24.89 -17.63
C ILE A 12 37.04 -23.53 -17.08
N PHE A 13 37.89 -22.86 -16.31
CA PHE A 13 37.63 -21.47 -15.90
C PHE A 13 37.65 -20.54 -17.12
N SER A 14 36.71 -19.60 -17.18
CA SER A 14 36.72 -18.59 -18.24
C SER A 14 37.87 -17.59 -18.03
N ASP A 15 38.37 -17.01 -19.12
CA ASP A 15 39.48 -16.04 -19.08
C ASP A 15 39.12 -14.76 -18.29
N ASP A 16 37.83 -14.44 -18.23
CA ASP A 16 37.22 -13.31 -17.51
C ASP A 16 36.69 -13.69 -16.12
N PHE A 17 37.05 -14.86 -15.59
CA PHE A 17 36.55 -15.36 -14.32
C PHE A 17 36.77 -14.35 -13.19
N LYS A 18 35.67 -13.92 -12.59
CA LYS A 18 35.64 -13.10 -11.39
C LYS A 18 34.63 -13.68 -10.41
N GLN A 19 35.11 -14.03 -9.22
CA GLN A 19 34.26 -14.56 -8.17
C GLN A 19 33.16 -13.56 -7.79
N ASP A 20 31.94 -14.07 -7.63
CA ASP A 20 30.75 -13.34 -7.19
C ASP A 20 30.36 -12.17 -8.11
N ALA A 21 30.67 -12.29 -9.41
CA ALA A 21 30.28 -11.36 -10.46
C ALA A 21 28.77 -11.44 -10.77
N PHE A 22 28.21 -12.66 -10.74
CA PHE A 22 26.79 -12.92 -10.89
C PHE A 22 26.13 -13.06 -9.52
N LYS A 23 24.88 -12.59 -9.40
CA LYS A 23 24.06 -12.74 -8.22
C LYS A 23 22.84 -13.60 -8.54
N ILE A 24 22.51 -14.52 -7.63
CA ILE A 24 21.33 -15.37 -7.75
C ILE A 24 20.24 -14.81 -6.86
N ILE A 25 19.02 -14.75 -7.39
CA ILE A 25 17.81 -14.43 -6.64
C ILE A 25 16.93 -15.66 -6.67
N GLU A 26 16.51 -16.11 -5.49
CA GLU A 26 15.53 -17.18 -5.35
C GLU A 26 14.15 -16.62 -5.64
N LEU A 27 13.51 -17.17 -6.67
CA LEU A 27 12.13 -16.85 -7.03
C LEU A 27 11.20 -17.88 -6.40
N THR A 28 10.16 -17.40 -5.73
CA THR A 28 9.08 -18.28 -5.28
C THR A 28 8.37 -18.88 -6.49
N LYS A 29 7.74 -20.04 -6.33
CA LYS A 29 6.96 -20.66 -7.40
C LYS A 29 5.92 -19.69 -7.97
N GLU A 30 5.21 -18.98 -7.11
CA GLU A 30 4.21 -17.99 -7.52
C GLU A 30 4.81 -16.88 -8.41
N LEU A 31 5.99 -16.37 -8.05
CA LEU A 31 6.66 -15.34 -8.84
C LEU A 31 7.22 -15.91 -10.14
N ALA A 32 7.75 -17.14 -10.13
CA ALA A 32 8.21 -17.81 -11.34
C ALA A 32 7.06 -18.06 -12.33
N ASP A 33 5.92 -18.54 -11.86
CA ASP A 33 4.72 -18.77 -12.66
C ASP A 33 4.21 -17.42 -13.24
N GLU A 34 4.13 -16.36 -12.42
CA GLU A 34 3.75 -15.00 -12.85
C GLU A 34 4.66 -14.47 -13.98
N LEU A 35 5.96 -14.73 -13.86
CA LEU A 35 6.95 -14.36 -14.86
C LEU A 35 6.87 -15.19 -16.13
N GLU A 36 6.54 -16.47 -16.04
CA GLU A 36 6.39 -17.31 -17.22
C GLU A 36 5.15 -16.93 -18.04
N GLU A 37 4.05 -16.61 -17.36
CA GLU A 37 2.77 -16.23 -17.98
C GLU A 37 2.78 -14.81 -18.56
N ASN A 38 3.39 -13.84 -17.86
CA ASN A 38 3.32 -12.42 -18.20
C ASN A 38 4.70 -11.77 -18.42
N LYS A 39 5.59 -12.44 -19.17
CA LYS A 39 6.98 -12.01 -19.40
C LYS A 39 7.13 -10.53 -19.82
N GLU A 40 6.28 -10.06 -20.73
CA GLU A 40 6.41 -8.70 -21.29
C GLU A 40 5.82 -7.61 -20.39
N ASN A 41 4.89 -7.97 -19.49
CA ASN A 41 4.16 -7.01 -18.67
C ASN A 41 4.64 -6.96 -17.22
N THR A 42 5.40 -7.96 -16.76
CA THR A 42 5.88 -8.00 -15.37
C THR A 42 7.12 -7.13 -15.23
N LYS A 43 6.98 -5.94 -14.65
CA LYS A 43 8.11 -5.08 -14.29
C LYS A 43 8.83 -5.71 -13.10
N MET A 44 10.16 -5.69 -13.14
CA MET A 44 11.02 -6.04 -12.01
C MET A 44 11.90 -4.85 -11.69
N VAL A 45 11.71 -4.24 -10.52
CA VAL A 45 12.44 -3.03 -10.15
C VAL A 45 12.95 -3.14 -8.72
N PHE A 46 14.21 -2.76 -8.52
CA PHE A 46 14.75 -2.53 -7.19
C PHE A 46 14.46 -1.10 -6.76
N ARG A 47 13.91 -0.91 -5.56
CA ARG A 47 13.56 0.41 -5.00
C ARG A 47 14.17 0.60 -3.62
N GLY A 48 14.53 1.84 -3.30
CA GLY A 48 15.12 2.25 -2.04
C GLY A 48 16.13 3.38 -2.23
N LEU A 49 16.15 4.34 -1.31
CA LEU A 49 17.19 5.36 -1.25
C LEU A 49 18.55 4.76 -0.85
N PRO A 50 19.68 5.49 -1.01
CA PRO A 50 21.00 5.01 -0.62
C PRO A 50 21.11 4.58 0.85
N ASP A 51 20.32 5.19 1.75
CA ASP A 51 20.28 4.88 3.18
C ASP A 51 19.19 3.85 3.55
N ASP A 52 18.38 3.40 2.59
CA ASP A 52 17.31 2.44 2.80
C ASP A 52 17.77 0.99 2.55
N GLU A 53 17.05 0.02 3.13
CA GLU A 53 17.14 -1.38 2.70
C GLU A 53 16.52 -1.55 1.31
N ALA A 54 17.24 -2.07 0.32
CA ALA A 54 16.63 -2.29 -0.99
C ALA A 54 15.44 -3.28 -0.92
N VAL A 55 14.37 -2.96 -1.64
CA VAL A 55 13.23 -3.86 -1.88
C VAL A 55 13.15 -4.23 -3.35
N PHE A 56 12.60 -5.41 -3.63
CA PHE A 56 12.28 -5.86 -4.98
C PHE A 56 10.78 -5.72 -5.19
N CYS A 57 10.38 -5.05 -6.26
CA CYS A 57 8.98 -4.82 -6.59
C CYS A 57 8.62 -5.47 -7.93
N THR A 58 7.48 -6.15 -7.95
CA THR A 58 6.74 -6.42 -9.19
C THR A 58 5.81 -5.24 -9.50
N ASN A 59 4.83 -5.42 -10.40
CA ASN A 59 3.80 -4.41 -10.64
C ASN A 59 2.99 -4.12 -9.36
N ASN A 60 2.69 -5.16 -8.59
CA ASN A 60 1.67 -5.14 -7.53
C ASN A 60 2.10 -5.68 -6.16
N LYS A 61 3.36 -6.10 -6.01
CA LYS A 61 3.86 -6.67 -4.75
C LYS A 61 5.26 -6.15 -4.44
N THR A 62 5.51 -5.95 -3.15
CA THR A 62 6.83 -5.62 -2.62
C THR A 62 7.44 -6.78 -1.83
N TYR A 63 8.74 -7.00 -2.04
CA TYR A 63 9.53 -8.05 -1.41
C TYR A 63 10.77 -7.46 -0.74
N GLN A 64 11.00 -7.85 0.51
CA GLN A 64 12.28 -7.63 1.17
C GLN A 64 13.33 -8.57 0.59
N ILE A 65 14.53 -8.05 0.37
CA ILE A 65 15.67 -8.81 -0.15
C ILE A 65 16.53 -9.24 1.03
N LYS A 66 16.70 -10.55 1.21
CA LYS A 66 17.54 -11.11 2.27
C LYS A 66 18.76 -11.79 1.67
N HIS A 67 19.95 -11.32 2.05
CA HIS A 67 21.22 -11.91 1.62
C HIS A 67 21.54 -13.17 2.45
N VAL A 68 21.87 -14.27 1.76
CA VAL A 68 22.23 -15.54 2.39
C VAL A 68 23.56 -16.02 1.85
N GLN A 69 24.52 -16.22 2.75
CA GLN A 69 25.82 -16.79 2.44
C GLN A 69 25.78 -18.31 2.51
N THR A 70 26.46 -18.95 1.57
CA THR A 70 26.58 -20.41 1.52
C THR A 70 28.03 -20.82 1.69
N THR A 71 28.28 -21.88 2.46
CA THR A 71 29.62 -22.47 2.62
C THR A 71 29.97 -23.44 1.49
N ASN A 72 28.98 -23.86 0.71
CA ASN A 72 29.15 -24.75 -0.44
C ASN A 72 29.60 -23.97 -1.68
N MET A 73 30.37 -24.62 -2.54
CA MET A 73 30.78 -24.07 -3.84
C MET A 73 29.64 -24.21 -4.85
N MET A 74 29.17 -23.10 -5.40
CA MET A 74 28.14 -23.09 -6.45
C MET A 74 28.74 -22.54 -7.75
N LEU A 75 28.99 -23.42 -8.72
CA LEU A 75 29.63 -23.04 -9.98
C LEU A 75 28.58 -22.70 -11.05
N LEU A 76 28.68 -21.50 -11.62
CA LEU A 76 27.89 -21.10 -12.78
C LEU A 76 28.58 -21.61 -14.05
N LEU A 77 27.96 -22.58 -14.70
CA LEU A 77 28.51 -23.26 -15.88
C LEU A 77 27.81 -22.77 -17.14
N TYR A 78 28.58 -22.43 -18.16
CA TYR A 78 28.09 -22.12 -19.51
C TYR A 78 28.58 -23.19 -20.50
N PRO A 79 27.71 -23.85 -21.26
CA PRO A 79 28.13 -24.83 -22.25
C PRO A 79 28.80 -24.13 -23.44
N GLU A 80 30.04 -24.49 -23.75
CA GLU A 80 30.78 -23.97 -24.90
C GLU A 80 31.06 -25.10 -25.91
N GLN A 81 30.86 -24.79 -27.19
CA GLN A 81 31.20 -25.67 -28.31
C GLN A 81 32.52 -25.23 -28.93
N VAL A 82 33.51 -26.11 -28.92
CA VAL A 82 34.70 -25.93 -29.75
C VAL A 82 34.45 -26.61 -31.09
N LYS A 83 34.61 -25.86 -32.19
CA LYS A 83 34.86 -26.47 -33.50
C LYS A 83 36.36 -26.73 -33.57
N GLU A 84 36.78 -27.97 -33.77
CA GLU A 84 38.18 -28.23 -34.13
C GLU A 84 38.52 -27.38 -35.36
N GLN A 85 39.56 -26.57 -35.26
CA GLN A 85 40.22 -26.03 -36.45
C GLN A 85 41.01 -27.19 -37.06
N ASP A 86 40.62 -27.62 -38.26
CA ASP A 86 41.35 -28.60 -39.07
C ASP A 86 42.73 -28.05 -39.43
N ASP A 87 43.71 -28.21 -38.54
CA ASP A 87 45.14 -27.98 -38.83
C ASP A 87 45.82 -29.23 -39.44
N SER A 88 45.04 -30.25 -39.84
CA SER A 88 45.55 -31.43 -40.55
C SER A 88 45.06 -31.47 -42.00
N MET A 89 45.98 -31.34 -42.94
CA MET A 89 45.77 -31.56 -44.39
C MET A 89 45.55 -33.04 -44.74
N ASP A 90 44.57 -33.71 -44.12
CA ASP A 90 44.20 -35.09 -44.48
C ASP A 90 42.72 -35.18 -44.90
N ILE A 91 42.50 -35.33 -46.20
CA ILE A 91 41.23 -35.15 -46.91
C ILE A 91 40.21 -36.30 -46.68
N ASN A 92 40.47 -37.31 -45.87
CA ASN A 92 39.67 -38.55 -45.90
C ASN A 92 39.12 -39.06 -44.56
N ASN A 93 38.63 -38.19 -43.66
CA ASN A 93 37.64 -38.56 -42.62
C ASN A 93 37.04 -37.34 -41.91
N SER A 94 36.11 -36.65 -42.56
CA SER A 94 35.38 -35.52 -41.95
C SER A 94 34.24 -35.98 -41.05
N THR A 95 34.54 -36.61 -39.91
CA THR A 95 33.67 -36.57 -38.74
C THR A 95 34.21 -35.48 -37.81
N SER A 96 33.75 -34.26 -38.03
CA SER A 96 34.03 -33.13 -37.15
C SER A 96 33.46 -33.45 -35.76
N ASN A 97 34.31 -33.94 -34.85
CA ASN A 97 33.88 -34.31 -33.51
C ASN A 97 33.68 -33.02 -32.70
N LYS A 98 32.43 -32.59 -32.57
CA LYS A 98 32.05 -31.51 -31.66
C LYS A 98 32.18 -32.01 -30.23
N TYR A 99 33.20 -31.56 -29.51
CA TYR A 99 33.28 -31.79 -28.07
C TYR A 99 32.71 -30.59 -27.32
N PHE A 100 31.87 -30.87 -26.33
CA PHE A 100 31.31 -29.90 -25.41
C PHE A 100 32.19 -29.83 -24.16
N PHE A 101 32.54 -28.61 -23.75
CA PHE A 101 33.06 -28.38 -22.41
C PHE A 101 32.19 -27.32 -21.73
N TYR A 102 32.25 -27.27 -20.40
CA TYR A 102 31.57 -26.24 -19.64
C TYR A 102 32.59 -25.24 -19.13
N SER A 103 32.36 -23.98 -19.48
CA SER A 103 33.11 -22.84 -19.00
C SER A 103 32.56 -22.42 -17.63
N ILE A 104 33.39 -22.41 -16.60
CA ILE A 104 33.06 -21.88 -15.27
C ILE A 104 33.15 -20.36 -15.36
N LYS A 105 31.99 -19.70 -15.40
CA LYS A 105 31.89 -18.24 -15.45
C LYS A 105 31.99 -17.61 -14.06
N ASP A 106 31.53 -18.33 -13.04
CA ASP A 106 31.54 -17.82 -11.67
C ASP A 106 31.54 -18.95 -10.63
N ASN A 107 32.01 -18.62 -9.43
CA ASN A 107 31.81 -19.37 -8.19
C ASN A 107 31.04 -18.48 -7.21
N ILE A 108 29.75 -18.75 -7.09
CA ILE A 108 28.79 -17.92 -6.36
C ILE A 108 28.77 -18.39 -4.89
N SER A 109 29.06 -17.46 -3.97
CA SER A 109 29.13 -17.74 -2.53
C SER A 109 27.89 -17.31 -1.77
N SER A 110 26.92 -16.69 -2.45
CA SER A 110 25.70 -16.20 -1.83
C SER A 110 24.54 -16.08 -2.81
N TYR A 111 23.32 -16.11 -2.28
CA TYR A 111 22.10 -15.86 -3.02
C TYR A 111 21.19 -14.91 -2.22
N TYR A 112 20.19 -14.37 -2.88
CA TYR A 112 19.20 -13.47 -2.28
C TYR A 112 17.83 -14.15 -2.25
N GLU A 113 17.20 -14.14 -1.08
CA GLU A 113 15.83 -14.61 -0.87
C GLU A 113 14.85 -13.43 -0.96
N LEU A 114 13.69 -13.64 -1.59
CA LEU A 114 12.61 -12.67 -1.64
C LEU A 114 11.52 -13.02 -0.64
N ILE A 115 11.27 -12.11 0.32
CA ILE A 115 10.23 -12.29 1.34
C ILE A 115 9.16 -11.23 1.09
N LYS A 116 7.93 -11.66 0.78
CA LYS A 116 6.82 -10.71 0.59
C LYS A 116 6.59 -9.90 1.86
N ILE A 117 6.53 -8.58 1.72
CA ILE A 117 6.26 -7.64 2.80
C ILE A 117 5.11 -6.71 2.44
N SER A 118 4.52 -6.05 3.44
CA SER A 118 3.58 -4.96 3.20
C SER A 118 4.32 -3.72 2.69
N PRO A 119 3.71 -2.93 1.78
CA PRO A 119 4.33 -1.73 1.24
C PRO A 119 4.54 -0.68 2.33
N ARG A 120 5.62 0.10 2.20
CA ARG A 120 5.98 1.14 3.19
C ARG A 120 5.26 2.47 2.89
N ILE A 121 3.93 2.44 2.83
CA ILE A 121 3.06 3.57 2.43
C ILE A 121 3.06 4.74 3.44
N LYS A 122 3.52 4.56 4.68
CA LYS A 122 3.61 5.67 5.65
C LYS A 122 4.48 6.83 5.15
N LYS A 123 5.52 6.54 4.34
CA LYS A 123 6.36 7.57 3.72
C LYS A 123 5.58 8.42 2.70
N LEU A 124 4.57 7.83 2.03
CA LEU A 124 3.69 8.53 1.08
C LEU A 124 2.96 9.70 1.74
N HIS A 125 2.29 9.43 2.86
CA HIS A 125 1.60 10.48 3.59
C HIS A 125 2.59 11.57 4.03
N MET A 126 3.77 11.19 4.53
CA MET A 126 4.77 12.14 5.00
C MET A 126 5.26 13.10 3.89
N ILE A 127 5.64 12.58 2.72
CA ILE A 127 6.16 13.43 1.62
C ILE A 127 5.07 14.33 1.02
N LEU A 128 3.81 13.90 1.06
CA LEU A 128 2.68 14.68 0.49
C LEU A 128 1.99 15.59 1.51
N SER A 129 2.31 15.47 2.81
CA SER A 129 1.63 16.21 3.89
C SER A 129 1.81 17.72 3.78
N ASP A 130 3.00 18.18 3.41
CA ASP A 130 3.33 19.60 3.32
C ASP A 130 2.76 20.26 2.05
N THR A 131 2.31 19.45 1.08
CA THR A 131 1.79 19.88 -0.22
C THR A 131 0.31 19.57 -0.39
N LYS A 132 -0.44 19.38 0.71
CA LYS A 132 -1.89 19.17 0.67
C LYS A 132 -2.59 20.29 -0.10
N TYR A 133 -3.61 19.92 -0.85
CA TYR A 133 -4.47 20.86 -1.56
C TYR A 133 -5.60 21.33 -0.63
N HIS A 134 -5.63 22.64 -0.35
CA HIS A 134 -6.58 23.26 0.58
C HIS A 134 -7.65 24.10 -0.14
N GLY A 135 -7.59 24.18 -1.48
CA GLY A 135 -8.43 25.04 -2.30
C GLY A 135 -7.60 26.01 -3.17
N PRO A 136 -8.23 26.65 -4.18
CA PRO A 136 -7.55 27.53 -5.12
C PRO A 136 -6.82 28.71 -4.46
N ASP A 137 -7.40 29.30 -3.41
CA ASP A 137 -6.85 30.46 -2.71
C ASP A 137 -5.48 30.22 -2.06
N GLU A 138 -5.18 28.96 -1.68
CA GLU A 138 -3.92 28.60 -1.03
C GLU A 138 -2.80 28.28 -2.04
N GLU A 139 -3.11 28.23 -3.35
CA GLU A 139 -2.14 27.86 -4.38
C GLU A 139 -1.04 28.91 -4.56
N ASP A 140 -1.40 30.20 -4.46
CA ASP A 140 -0.45 31.33 -4.51
C ASP A 140 0.65 31.22 -3.44
N ARG A 141 0.35 30.59 -2.30
CA ARG A 141 1.33 30.38 -1.24
C ARG A 141 2.43 29.43 -1.70
N PHE A 142 2.08 28.33 -2.38
CA PHE A 142 3.05 27.33 -2.83
C PHE A 142 3.98 27.90 -3.90
N ASP A 143 3.45 28.73 -4.82
CA ASP A 143 4.24 29.42 -5.83
C ASP A 143 5.28 30.37 -5.22
N ARG A 144 4.87 31.15 -4.21
CA ARG A 144 5.78 32.05 -3.49
C ARG A 144 6.87 31.29 -2.72
N GLN A 145 6.51 30.15 -2.13
CA GLN A 145 7.42 29.32 -1.33
C GLN A 145 8.29 28.39 -2.19
N LYS A 146 8.01 28.26 -3.49
CA LYS A 146 8.67 27.33 -4.43
C LYS A 146 8.72 25.91 -3.86
N VAL A 147 7.58 25.45 -3.34
CA VAL A 147 7.46 24.12 -2.76
C VAL A 147 7.63 23.07 -3.86
N HIS A 148 8.35 21.99 -3.55
CA HIS A 148 8.53 20.89 -4.47
C HIS A 148 7.30 19.99 -4.43
N PHE A 149 6.66 19.81 -5.58
CA PHE A 149 5.60 18.83 -5.78
C PHE A 149 6.16 17.53 -6.35
N TYR A 150 5.47 16.42 -6.07
CA TYR A 150 5.94 15.09 -6.45
C TYR A 150 5.15 14.53 -7.64
N THR A 151 5.85 14.15 -8.69
CA THR A 151 5.28 13.32 -9.78
C THR A 151 5.17 11.87 -9.34
N LEU A 152 4.49 11.03 -10.13
CA LEU A 152 4.45 9.59 -9.84
C LEU A 152 5.85 8.98 -9.82
N ASP A 153 6.73 9.39 -10.74
CA ASP A 153 8.11 8.90 -10.80
C ASP A 153 8.93 9.32 -9.58
N ASP A 154 8.75 10.55 -9.09
CA ASP A 154 9.40 11.01 -7.86
C ASP A 154 8.98 10.15 -6.66
N ILE A 155 7.67 9.88 -6.53
CA ILE A 155 7.12 9.02 -5.46
C ILE A 155 7.67 7.60 -5.57
N LEU A 156 7.72 7.04 -6.78
CA LEU A 156 8.24 5.70 -7.06
C LEU A 156 9.73 5.56 -6.71
N ASN A 157 10.51 6.63 -6.82
CA ASN A 157 11.93 6.64 -6.46
C ASN A 157 12.16 6.82 -4.95
N GLU A 158 11.23 7.48 -4.27
CA GLU A 158 11.28 7.73 -2.83
C GLU A 158 10.72 6.59 -1.99
N ILE A 159 9.75 5.83 -2.49
CA ILE A 159 8.99 4.85 -1.69
C ILE A 159 9.33 3.41 -2.06
N GLN A 160 9.59 2.61 -1.03
CA GLN A 160 9.79 1.17 -1.10
C GLN A 160 8.44 0.44 -1.21
N ALA A 161 7.79 0.57 -2.37
CA ALA A 161 6.52 -0.07 -2.68
C ALA A 161 6.38 -0.33 -4.19
N SER A 162 5.48 -1.22 -4.59
CA SER A 162 5.16 -1.43 -5.99
C SER A 162 4.36 -0.25 -6.55
N GLU A 163 4.26 -0.15 -7.87
CA GLU A 163 3.52 0.93 -8.53
C GLU A 163 2.03 0.87 -8.17
N GLU A 164 1.41 -0.31 -8.26
CA GLU A 164 0.00 -0.48 -7.88
C GLU A 164 -0.23 -0.21 -6.38
N GLU A 165 0.66 -0.66 -5.50
CA GLU A 165 0.56 -0.40 -4.05
C GLU A 165 0.63 1.11 -3.74
N ILE A 166 1.45 1.87 -4.47
CA ILE A 166 1.53 3.34 -4.34
C ILE A 166 0.24 4.00 -4.85
N LEU A 167 -0.28 3.55 -5.99
CA LEU A 167 -1.54 4.08 -6.54
C LEU A 167 -2.74 3.76 -5.64
N GLU A 168 -2.77 2.59 -5.00
CA GLU A 168 -3.74 2.25 -3.97
C GLU A 168 -3.61 3.17 -2.76
N GLY A 169 -2.39 3.37 -2.24
CA GLY A 169 -2.14 4.31 -1.14
C GLY A 169 -2.56 5.76 -1.48
N LEU A 170 -2.31 6.22 -2.71
CA LEU A 170 -2.76 7.53 -3.18
C LEU A 170 -4.28 7.64 -3.15
N LYS A 171 -5.01 6.61 -3.60
CA LYS A 171 -6.48 6.56 -3.52
C LYS A 171 -6.96 6.57 -2.07
N GLU A 172 -6.33 5.80 -1.18
CA GLU A 172 -6.69 5.75 0.24
C GLU A 172 -6.54 7.11 0.95
N TYR A 173 -5.54 7.90 0.55
CA TYR A 173 -5.35 9.26 1.06
C TYR A 173 -6.17 10.32 0.33
N ASN A 174 -7.10 9.95 -0.55
CA ASN A 174 -7.84 10.88 -1.42
C ASN A 174 -6.89 11.85 -2.16
N ALA A 175 -5.78 11.30 -2.66
CA ALA A 175 -4.84 12.04 -3.45
C ALA A 175 -5.33 12.13 -4.90
N ILE A 176 -5.08 13.28 -5.50
CA ILE A 176 -5.49 13.64 -6.85
C ILE A 176 -4.27 14.11 -7.65
N ASN A 177 -4.27 13.83 -8.95
CA ASN A 177 -3.25 14.35 -9.86
C ASN A 177 -3.64 15.74 -10.36
N ILE A 178 -2.86 16.75 -9.98
CA ILE A 178 -3.04 18.15 -10.38
C ILE A 178 -1.82 18.54 -11.22
N ASN A 179 -2.04 18.77 -12.52
CA ASN A 179 -0.99 19.19 -13.46
C ASN A 179 0.25 18.27 -13.48
N GLY A 180 0.05 16.95 -13.34
CA GLY A 180 1.13 15.95 -13.34
C GLY A 180 1.68 15.62 -11.96
N TYR A 181 1.28 16.35 -10.91
CA TYR A 181 1.75 16.15 -9.55
C TYR A 181 0.65 15.56 -8.66
N TRP A 182 1.02 14.63 -7.78
CA TRP A 182 0.08 14.03 -6.84
C TRP A 182 -0.02 14.85 -5.55
N ARG A 183 -1.25 15.16 -5.13
CA ARG A 183 -1.52 15.95 -3.93
C ARG A 183 -2.69 15.36 -3.15
N ILE A 184 -2.52 15.27 -1.84
CA ILE A 184 -3.59 14.86 -0.93
C ILE A 184 -4.58 16.02 -0.80
N LEU A 185 -5.87 15.76 -1.00
CA LEU A 185 -6.92 16.73 -0.67
C LEU A 185 -7.02 16.88 0.85
N ASP A 186 -7.00 18.11 1.35
CA ASP A 186 -7.17 18.34 2.78
C ASP A 186 -8.56 17.90 3.26
N SER A 187 -8.61 17.24 4.41
CA SER A 187 -9.86 16.65 4.92
C SER A 187 -10.91 17.70 5.27
N ASN A 188 -10.52 18.88 5.74
CA ASN A 188 -11.45 19.97 6.00
C ASN A 188 -12.02 20.51 4.68
N TYR A 189 -11.19 20.60 3.64
CA TYR A 189 -11.65 21.02 2.30
C TYR A 189 -12.67 20.03 1.72
N ILE A 190 -12.41 18.72 1.82
CA ILE A 190 -13.38 17.68 1.42
C ILE A 190 -14.67 17.79 2.25
N GLN A 191 -14.58 18.03 3.56
CA GLN A 191 -15.75 18.18 4.42
C GLN A 191 -16.64 19.34 3.97
N ILE A 192 -16.07 20.53 3.76
CA ILE A 192 -16.81 21.71 3.30
C ILE A 192 -17.46 21.45 1.94
N PHE A 193 -16.74 20.78 1.02
CA PHE A 193 -17.31 20.38 -0.26
C PHE A 193 -18.52 19.45 -0.08
N LEU A 194 -18.41 18.39 0.74
CA LEU A 194 -19.48 17.43 0.93
C LEU A 194 -20.71 18.08 1.59
N GLU A 195 -20.52 18.94 2.60
CA GLU A 195 -21.61 19.69 3.22
C GLU A 195 -22.31 20.60 2.20
N THR A 196 -21.53 21.31 1.36
CA THR A 196 -22.07 22.14 0.27
C THR A 196 -22.83 21.30 -0.76
N LEU A 197 -22.28 20.17 -1.18
CA LEU A 197 -22.92 19.24 -2.12
C LEU A 197 -24.25 18.74 -1.58
N LEU A 198 -24.28 18.25 -0.34
CA LEU A 198 -25.49 17.73 0.28
C LEU A 198 -26.57 18.81 0.42
N ASN A 199 -26.19 20.03 0.79
CA ASN A 199 -27.12 21.17 0.83
C ASN A 199 -27.67 21.49 -0.56
N ASN A 200 -26.83 21.51 -1.60
CA ASN A 200 -27.26 21.76 -2.97
C ASN A 200 -28.21 20.67 -3.49
N ILE A 201 -27.99 19.41 -3.12
CA ILE A 201 -28.91 18.31 -3.47
C ILE A 201 -30.32 18.61 -2.95
N VAL A 202 -30.44 19.08 -1.71
CA VAL A 202 -31.74 19.44 -1.11
C VAL A 202 -32.32 20.71 -1.76
N ILE A 203 -31.52 21.74 -1.96
CA ILE A 203 -31.97 23.04 -2.50
C ILE A 203 -32.51 22.91 -3.93
N TYR A 204 -31.84 22.11 -4.77
CA TYR A 204 -32.18 21.94 -6.18
C TYR A 204 -33.00 20.68 -6.47
N ASP A 205 -33.50 19.99 -5.43
CA ASP A 205 -34.31 18.76 -5.53
C ASP A 205 -33.66 17.69 -6.43
N LEU A 206 -32.35 17.47 -6.22
CA LEU A 206 -31.57 16.49 -6.97
C LEU A 206 -31.68 15.10 -6.32
N SER A 207 -31.53 14.04 -7.12
CA SER A 207 -31.46 12.67 -6.61
C SER A 207 -30.03 12.27 -6.29
N SER A 208 -29.75 11.94 -5.02
CA SER A 208 -28.46 11.39 -4.58
C SER A 208 -28.12 10.04 -5.21
N GLU A 209 -29.11 9.35 -5.78
CA GLU A 209 -28.91 8.08 -6.47
C GLU A 209 -28.56 8.23 -7.96
N HIS A 210 -28.75 9.43 -8.53
CA HIS A 210 -28.54 9.71 -9.94
C HIS A 210 -28.16 11.18 -10.14
N LEU A 211 -27.00 11.58 -9.60
CA LEU A 211 -26.49 12.95 -9.65
C LEU A 211 -25.77 13.24 -10.96
N PRO A 212 -26.25 14.22 -11.76
CA PRO A 212 -25.58 14.62 -13.00
C PRO A 212 -24.30 15.40 -12.73
N LEU A 213 -23.16 14.89 -13.22
CA LEU A 213 -21.84 15.51 -13.06
C LEU A 213 -21.84 16.96 -13.54
N ARG A 214 -22.36 17.21 -14.75
CA ARG A 214 -22.34 18.55 -15.33
C ARG A 214 -23.04 19.56 -14.43
N LYS A 215 -24.22 19.22 -13.90
CA LYS A 215 -24.98 20.13 -13.04
C LYS A 215 -24.27 20.38 -11.71
N ILE A 216 -23.66 19.34 -11.12
CA ILE A 216 -22.91 19.49 -9.88
C ILE A 216 -21.68 20.35 -10.10
N THR A 217 -20.92 20.13 -11.17
CA THR A 217 -19.78 20.97 -11.54
C THR A 217 -20.17 22.43 -11.74
N GLU A 218 -21.28 22.70 -12.46
CA GLU A 218 -21.82 24.05 -12.61
C GLU A 218 -22.11 24.73 -11.25
N LEU A 219 -22.71 24.00 -10.30
CA LEU A 219 -22.99 24.51 -8.95
C LEU A 219 -21.71 24.66 -8.11
N SER A 220 -20.78 23.72 -8.21
CA SER A 220 -19.52 23.69 -7.47
C SER A 220 -18.62 24.90 -7.79
N ILE A 221 -18.62 25.35 -9.05
CA ILE A 221 -17.89 26.56 -9.48
C ILE A 221 -18.39 27.81 -8.74
N GLU A 222 -19.69 27.92 -8.42
CA GLU A 222 -20.24 29.06 -7.68
C GLU A 222 -19.68 29.19 -6.26
N PHE A 223 -19.13 28.09 -5.73
CA PHE A 223 -18.51 28.01 -4.39
C PHE A 223 -16.98 27.81 -4.46
N ASP A 224 -16.36 28.12 -5.61
CA ASP A 224 -14.91 28.02 -5.83
C ASP A 224 -14.33 26.59 -5.68
N PHE A 225 -15.14 25.58 -6.01
CA PHE A 225 -14.69 24.20 -6.15
C PHE A 225 -14.40 23.87 -7.62
N PRO A 226 -13.13 23.61 -8.00
CA PRO A 226 -12.80 23.29 -9.39
C PRO A 226 -13.40 21.97 -9.89
N ASP A 227 -13.58 21.87 -11.20
CA ASP A 227 -14.14 20.69 -11.88
C ASP A 227 -13.39 19.39 -11.54
N PHE A 228 -12.05 19.46 -11.51
CA PHE A 228 -11.20 18.29 -11.25
C PHE A 228 -11.37 17.77 -9.81
N VAL A 229 -11.53 18.67 -8.84
CA VAL A 229 -11.83 18.32 -7.44
C VAL A 229 -13.23 17.72 -7.34
N THR A 230 -14.22 18.40 -7.95
CA THR A 230 -15.62 17.99 -7.94
C THR A 230 -15.78 16.57 -8.47
N THR A 231 -15.19 16.30 -9.64
CA THR A 231 -15.20 14.97 -10.27
C THR A 231 -14.56 13.93 -9.36
N HIS A 232 -13.37 14.22 -8.82
CA HIS A 232 -12.65 13.28 -7.96
C HIS A 232 -13.41 12.96 -6.67
N ILE A 233 -13.97 13.96 -5.98
CA ILE A 233 -14.75 13.71 -4.76
C ILE A 233 -16.00 12.89 -5.09
N LEU A 234 -16.67 13.15 -6.21
CA LEU A 234 -17.80 12.32 -6.64
C LEU A 234 -17.37 10.89 -6.93
N GLU A 235 -16.26 10.66 -7.62
CA GLU A 235 -15.71 9.32 -7.86
C GLU A 235 -15.40 8.57 -6.55
N VAL A 236 -14.79 9.25 -5.58
CA VAL A 236 -14.42 8.67 -4.28
C VAL A 236 -15.65 8.33 -3.45
N PHE A 237 -16.59 9.27 -3.32
CA PHE A 237 -17.73 9.19 -2.40
C PHE A 237 -18.99 8.58 -3.02
N SER A 238 -18.92 8.10 -4.26
CA SER A 238 -19.99 7.35 -4.92
C SER A 238 -19.78 5.84 -4.84
N GLU A 239 -20.86 5.09 -5.00
CA GLU A 239 -20.85 3.63 -5.14
C GLU A 239 -20.95 3.16 -6.60
N LYS A 240 -21.59 3.97 -7.46
CA LYS A 240 -21.81 3.64 -8.88
C LYS A 240 -21.62 4.88 -9.74
N VAL A 241 -21.15 4.64 -10.95
CA VAL A 241 -20.97 5.64 -12.01
C VAL A 241 -21.66 5.11 -13.25
N PHE A 242 -22.48 5.95 -13.88
CA PHE A 242 -23.18 5.66 -15.13
C PHE A 242 -22.75 6.66 -16.19
N ASN A 243 -22.26 6.14 -17.31
CA ASN A 243 -21.91 6.98 -18.46
C ASN A 243 -23.05 6.89 -19.47
N GLU A 244 -23.79 7.99 -19.64
CA GLU A 244 -24.85 8.12 -20.65
C GLU A 244 -24.35 8.99 -21.80
N GLU A 245 -25.11 9.05 -22.91
CA GLU A 245 -24.67 9.75 -24.14
C GLU A 245 -24.37 11.25 -23.93
N GLN A 246 -24.96 11.88 -22.91
CA GLN A 246 -24.89 13.33 -22.69
C GLN A 246 -24.21 13.74 -21.39
N ASP A 247 -24.13 12.84 -20.39
CA ASP A 247 -23.56 13.16 -19.08
C ASP A 247 -23.11 11.90 -18.33
N THR A 248 -22.32 12.11 -17.29
CA THR A 248 -21.94 11.09 -16.31
C THR A 248 -22.79 11.28 -15.05
N TYR A 249 -23.33 10.18 -14.51
CA TYR A 249 -24.16 10.20 -13.31
C TYR A 249 -23.54 9.40 -12.19
N TYR A 250 -23.71 9.89 -10.97
CA TYR A 250 -23.16 9.30 -9.75
C TYR A 250 -24.26 8.90 -8.77
N THR A 251 -24.13 7.71 -8.17
CA THR A 251 -24.90 7.32 -6.98
C THR A 251 -24.03 7.53 -5.76
N LEU A 252 -24.36 8.49 -4.91
CA LEU A 252 -23.61 8.76 -3.68
C LEU A 252 -23.67 7.57 -2.72
N SER A 253 -22.53 7.25 -2.12
CA SER A 253 -22.44 6.23 -1.07
C SER A 253 -22.76 6.86 0.28
N LYS A 254 -23.96 6.57 0.79
CA LYS A 254 -24.41 7.00 2.12
C LYS A 254 -23.40 6.58 3.20
N GLU A 255 -22.88 5.36 3.10
CA GLU A 255 -21.91 4.80 4.04
C GLU A 255 -20.59 5.57 4.04
N LYS A 256 -19.98 5.80 2.87
CA LYS A 256 -18.69 6.52 2.76
C LYS A 256 -18.80 7.95 3.28
N ILE A 257 -19.85 8.66 2.89
CA ILE A 257 -20.08 10.05 3.33
C ILE A 257 -20.32 10.11 4.84
N THR A 258 -21.20 9.26 5.37
CA THR A 258 -21.50 9.20 6.80
C THR A 258 -20.23 8.89 7.61
N LYS A 259 -19.46 7.89 7.18
CA LYS A 259 -18.19 7.50 7.81
C LYS A 259 -17.20 8.67 7.82
N PHE A 260 -17.00 9.33 6.68
CA PHE A 260 -16.06 10.43 6.57
C PHE A 260 -16.44 11.61 7.48
N LEU A 261 -17.69 12.07 7.42
CA LEU A 261 -18.16 13.17 8.28
C LEU A 261 -18.07 12.81 9.77
N GLY A 262 -18.35 11.57 10.15
CA GLY A 262 -18.18 11.09 11.53
C GLY A 262 -16.74 11.12 12.01
N ILE A 263 -15.80 10.71 11.16
CA ILE A 263 -14.36 10.77 11.44
C ILE A 263 -13.91 12.24 11.61
N GLN A 264 -14.35 13.14 10.72
CA GLN A 264 -14.00 14.56 10.81
C GLN A 264 -14.58 15.21 12.07
N LEU A 265 -15.84 14.91 12.41
CA LEU A 265 -16.46 15.40 13.65
C LEU A 265 -15.66 14.96 14.88
N LEU A 266 -15.24 13.69 14.92
CA LEU A 266 -14.45 13.18 16.04
C LEU A 266 -13.06 13.83 16.09
N ALA A 267 -12.40 13.99 14.94
CA ALA A 267 -11.09 14.63 14.82
C ALA A 267 -11.13 16.10 15.25
N SER A 268 -12.22 16.83 14.94
CA SER A 268 -12.41 18.24 15.28
C SER A 268 -12.39 18.53 16.79
N HIS A 269 -12.64 17.51 17.61
CA HIS A 269 -12.68 17.63 19.08
C HIS A 269 -11.31 17.39 19.74
N MET A 270 -10.28 17.04 18.97
CA MET A 270 -8.93 16.84 19.48
C MET A 270 -8.37 18.10 20.16
N PRO A 271 -7.57 17.95 21.23
CA PRO A 271 -7.07 16.69 21.80
C PRO A 271 -8.03 16.02 22.80
N ASN A 272 -9.24 16.58 22.99
CA ASN A 272 -10.16 16.15 24.04
C ASN A 272 -11.04 14.96 23.58
N PRO A 273 -11.41 14.04 24.48
CA PRO A 273 -12.37 13.00 24.14
C PRO A 273 -13.79 13.56 24.01
N TYR A 274 -14.60 12.95 23.16
CA TYR A 274 -16.02 13.23 22.98
C TYR A 274 -16.86 12.35 23.92
N GLU A 275 -17.90 12.90 24.53
CA GLU A 275 -18.92 12.05 25.17
C GLU A 275 -19.75 11.32 24.10
N TYR A 276 -20.00 10.03 24.29
CA TYR A 276 -20.60 9.17 23.26
C TYR A 276 -21.97 9.65 22.77
N ASN A 277 -22.89 10.01 23.67
CA ASN A 277 -24.24 10.41 23.28
C ASN A 277 -24.23 11.79 22.60
N ASP A 278 -23.44 12.72 23.11
CA ASP A 278 -23.24 14.04 22.51
C ASP A 278 -22.63 13.92 21.10
N PHE A 279 -21.66 13.03 20.93
CA PHE A 279 -21.08 12.72 19.62
C PHE A 279 -22.12 12.15 18.66
N MET A 280 -22.87 11.12 19.09
CA MET A 280 -23.89 10.48 18.23
C MET A 280 -25.03 11.44 17.88
N ALA A 281 -25.40 12.37 18.76
CA ALA A 281 -26.39 13.40 18.49
C ALA A 281 -25.90 14.35 17.40
N LYS A 282 -24.71 14.93 17.57
CA LYS A 282 -24.13 15.84 16.58
C LYS A 282 -23.83 15.17 15.25
N TRP A 283 -23.40 13.91 15.25
CA TRP A 283 -23.17 13.17 14.00
C TRP A 283 -24.48 13.01 13.21
N LYS A 284 -25.62 12.79 13.87
CA LYS A 284 -26.92 12.75 13.20
C LYS A 284 -27.37 14.11 12.67
N GLU A 285 -26.95 15.21 13.28
CA GLU A 285 -27.29 16.56 12.83
C GLU A 285 -26.55 16.97 11.55
N ILE A 286 -25.34 16.44 11.30
CA ILE A 286 -24.50 16.82 10.14
C ILE A 286 -24.67 15.92 8.91
N ILE A 287 -25.51 14.88 8.98
CA ILE A 287 -25.78 13.98 7.86
C ILE A 287 -27.25 14.13 7.39
N PRO A 288 -27.57 13.78 6.13
CA PRO A 288 -28.95 13.79 5.64
C PRO A 288 -29.87 12.86 6.45
N GLU A 289 -31.18 13.17 6.51
CA GLU A 289 -32.15 12.43 7.31
C GLU A 289 -32.27 10.94 6.93
N ASP A 290 -32.04 10.60 5.66
CA ASP A 290 -32.09 9.23 5.14
C ASP A 290 -30.79 8.44 5.36
N TYR A 291 -29.78 9.05 6.00
CA TYR A 291 -28.50 8.43 6.32
C TYR A 291 -28.52 7.94 7.77
N THR A 292 -27.70 6.94 8.09
CA THR A 292 -27.68 6.32 9.43
C THR A 292 -26.31 6.45 10.07
N ALA A 293 -26.21 7.27 11.12
CA ALA A 293 -25.02 7.32 11.97
C ALA A 293 -24.90 6.04 12.82
N ASP A 294 -23.83 5.28 12.60
CA ASP A 294 -23.48 4.09 13.37
C ASP A 294 -22.00 4.12 13.77
N ILE A 295 -21.73 3.94 15.06
CA ILE A 295 -20.38 3.91 15.62
C ILE A 295 -19.51 2.79 15.03
N GLU A 296 -20.14 1.73 14.52
CA GLU A 296 -19.48 0.63 13.84
C GLU A 296 -18.76 1.09 12.55
N LEU A 297 -19.28 2.12 11.85
CA LEU A 297 -18.70 2.65 10.61
C LEU A 297 -17.31 3.27 10.79
N ILE A 298 -17.04 3.81 11.99
CA ILE A 298 -15.79 4.50 12.30
C ILE A 298 -14.88 3.67 13.23
N LYS A 299 -15.11 2.36 13.33
CA LYS A 299 -14.15 1.46 13.98
C LYS A 299 -12.76 1.59 13.34
N GLY A 300 -11.73 1.59 14.19
CA GLY A 300 -10.36 1.90 13.78
C GLY A 300 -10.01 3.38 13.80
N PHE A 301 -10.96 4.28 14.14
CA PHE A 301 -10.70 5.72 14.27
C PHE A 301 -10.90 6.27 15.68
N TYR A 302 -11.24 5.42 16.64
CA TYR A 302 -11.42 5.82 18.03
C TYR A 302 -11.00 4.75 19.04
N ILE A 303 -10.52 5.24 20.17
CA ILE A 303 -10.39 4.46 21.40
C ILE A 303 -11.54 4.86 22.34
N GLU A 304 -12.27 3.86 22.80
CA GLU A 304 -13.24 4.04 23.87
C GLU A 304 -12.54 3.91 25.23
N GLU A 305 -12.66 4.93 26.08
CA GLU A 305 -12.17 4.87 27.46
C GLU A 305 -13.12 4.04 28.32
N ASP A 306 -12.56 3.19 29.18
CA ASP A 306 -13.39 2.36 30.06
C ASP A 306 -14.04 3.24 31.13
N VAL A 307 -15.34 3.02 31.34
CA VAL A 307 -16.10 3.66 32.42
C VAL A 307 -15.46 3.29 33.76
N THR A 308 -15.16 4.28 34.60
CA THR A 308 -14.55 4.06 35.92
C THR A 308 -15.50 4.51 37.01
N PHE A 309 -15.27 4.12 38.26
CA PHE A 309 -16.04 4.61 39.42
C PHE A 309 -16.03 6.15 39.57
N GLN A 310 -15.09 6.84 38.91
CA GLN A 310 -14.96 8.31 38.91
C GLN A 310 -15.57 8.95 37.66
N ASN A 311 -15.85 8.17 36.61
CA ASN A 311 -16.40 8.66 35.35
C ASN A 311 -17.36 7.62 34.78
N ASP A 312 -18.66 7.87 34.99
CA ASP A 312 -19.75 7.03 34.48
C ASP A 312 -20.06 7.28 32.99
N LYS A 313 -19.36 8.21 32.34
CA LYS A 313 -19.58 8.56 30.93
C LYS A 313 -18.70 7.71 30.01
N ARG A 314 -19.30 7.29 28.90
CA ARG A 314 -18.59 6.64 27.79
C ARG A 314 -17.90 7.72 26.95
N LEU A 315 -16.58 7.69 26.89
CA LEU A 315 -15.78 8.68 26.18
C LEU A 315 -15.09 8.08 24.95
N LEU A 316 -15.13 8.81 23.84
CA LEU A 316 -14.50 8.45 22.57
C LEU A 316 -13.31 9.37 22.32
N LYS A 317 -12.11 8.80 22.21
CA LYS A 317 -10.90 9.53 21.86
C LYS A 317 -10.53 9.24 20.40
N TYR A 318 -10.33 10.27 19.59
CA TYR A 318 -9.84 10.12 18.22
C TYR A 318 -8.49 9.39 18.20
N PHE A 319 -8.41 8.32 17.43
CA PHE A 319 -7.22 7.49 17.31
C PHE A 319 -7.26 6.73 15.97
N PRO A 320 -6.75 7.32 14.88
CA PRO A 320 -6.86 6.78 13.54
C PRO A 320 -5.84 5.67 13.26
N MET A 321 -6.32 4.53 12.75
CA MET A 321 -5.46 3.41 12.35
C MET A 321 -4.50 3.76 11.21
N THR A 322 -4.87 4.75 10.38
CA THR A 322 -4.06 5.23 9.24
C THR A 322 -2.75 5.89 9.67
N GLU A 323 -2.62 6.34 10.92
CA GLU A 323 -1.39 6.93 11.46
C GLU A 323 -0.43 5.87 12.05
N LEU A 324 -0.90 4.63 12.21
CA LEU A 324 -0.16 3.53 12.83
C LEU A 324 0.82 2.84 11.86
N SER A 325 1.88 2.25 12.42
CA SER A 325 2.89 1.51 11.63
C SER A 325 2.27 0.37 10.83
N HIS A 326 2.69 0.14 9.57
CA HIS A 326 2.22 -1.02 8.80
C HIS A 326 2.87 -2.34 9.28
N ASN A 327 3.90 -2.26 10.13
CA ASN A 327 4.50 -3.42 10.75
C ASN A 327 3.66 -3.87 11.95
N ILE A 328 3.13 -5.10 11.91
CA ILE A 328 2.23 -5.63 12.94
C ILE A 328 2.82 -5.60 14.37
N LYS A 329 4.14 -5.79 14.52
CA LYS A 329 4.78 -5.77 15.84
C LYS A 329 4.78 -4.34 16.39
N GLN A 330 5.31 -3.40 15.62
CA GLN A 330 5.38 -1.98 16.01
C GLN A 330 3.99 -1.39 16.21
N ARG A 331 3.03 -1.74 15.35
CA ARG A 331 1.63 -1.33 15.51
C ARG A 331 1.03 -1.81 16.82
N LEU A 332 1.27 -3.05 17.21
CA LEU A 332 0.82 -3.56 18.51
C LEU A 332 1.49 -2.82 19.68
N GLU A 333 2.76 -2.46 19.57
CA GLU A 333 3.46 -1.61 20.55
C GLU A 333 2.77 -0.23 20.68
N GLU A 334 2.48 0.44 19.56
CA GLU A 334 1.76 1.73 19.50
C GLU A 334 0.35 1.62 20.10
N LEU A 335 -0.39 0.56 19.77
CA LEU A 335 -1.74 0.29 20.29
C LEU A 335 -1.74 0.05 21.80
N PHE A 336 -0.81 -0.75 22.32
CA PHE A 336 -0.71 -1.01 23.76
C PHE A 336 -0.19 0.20 24.54
N TYR A 337 0.62 1.05 23.91
CA TYR A 337 1.00 2.33 24.47
C TYR A 337 -0.20 3.28 24.60
N ALA A 338 -1.03 3.38 23.56
CA ALA A 338 -2.22 4.22 23.56
C ALA A 338 -3.32 3.73 24.52
N LYS A 339 -3.52 2.40 24.60
CA LYS A 339 -4.44 1.77 25.56
C LYS A 339 -3.83 0.45 26.08
N PRO A 340 -3.54 0.32 27.39
CA PRO A 340 -2.82 -0.85 27.92
C PRO A 340 -3.54 -2.20 27.77
N LYS A 341 -4.88 -2.19 27.71
CA LYS A 341 -5.71 -3.39 27.68
C LYS A 341 -6.83 -3.24 26.66
N TRP A 342 -6.85 -4.12 25.67
CA TRP A 342 -7.83 -4.08 24.58
C TRP A 342 -8.79 -5.26 24.63
N LYS A 343 -10.05 -5.04 24.25
CA LYS A 343 -11.00 -6.12 23.92
C LYS A 343 -10.70 -6.62 22.50
N ASP A 344 -10.87 -7.91 22.25
CA ASP A 344 -10.70 -8.52 20.91
C ASP A 344 -11.46 -7.75 19.82
N SER A 345 -12.73 -7.44 20.06
CA SER A 345 -13.61 -6.72 19.13
C SER A 345 -13.22 -5.25 18.87
N SER A 346 -12.48 -4.61 19.80
CA SER A 346 -11.99 -3.24 19.62
C SER A 346 -10.58 -3.20 19.04
N LEU A 347 -9.78 -4.25 19.25
CA LEU A 347 -8.41 -4.34 18.73
C LEU A 347 -8.39 -4.73 17.25
N LEU A 348 -9.24 -5.69 16.87
CA LEU A 348 -9.24 -6.28 15.54
C LEU A 348 -9.34 -5.24 14.40
N PRO A 349 -10.21 -4.20 14.47
CA PRO A 349 -10.30 -3.19 13.42
C PRO A 349 -8.96 -2.47 13.12
N TYR A 350 -8.06 -2.35 14.10
CA TYR A 350 -6.75 -1.73 13.93
C TYR A 350 -5.71 -2.62 13.26
N LEU A 351 -6.02 -3.90 13.00
CA LEU A 351 -5.09 -4.87 12.42
C LEU A 351 -5.55 -5.37 11.05
N GLN A 352 -6.79 -5.10 10.66
CA GLN A 352 -7.41 -5.65 9.46
C GLN A 352 -7.00 -4.95 8.16
N ASP A 353 -6.58 -3.68 8.24
CA ASP A 353 -6.04 -2.91 7.12
C ASP A 353 -4.66 -3.42 6.67
N ILE A 354 -3.82 -3.91 7.60
CA ILE A 354 -2.49 -4.45 7.26
C ILE A 354 -2.50 -5.94 6.92
N GLU A 355 -3.48 -6.69 7.43
CA GLU A 355 -3.59 -8.13 7.22
C GLU A 355 -5.06 -8.56 7.28
N SER A 356 -5.60 -9.06 6.17
CA SER A 356 -6.99 -9.52 6.11
C SER A 356 -7.16 -10.94 6.65
N ASN A 357 -6.10 -11.76 6.65
CA ASN A 357 -6.15 -13.13 7.13
C ASN A 357 -6.11 -13.20 8.66
N LYS A 358 -7.29 -13.42 9.25
CA LYS A 358 -7.44 -13.58 10.71
C LYS A 358 -6.45 -14.58 11.34
N LYS A 359 -6.08 -15.67 10.65
CA LYS A 359 -5.12 -16.66 11.20
C LYS A 359 -3.71 -16.10 11.32
N ILE A 360 -3.33 -15.13 10.49
CA ILE A 360 -2.03 -14.45 10.57
C ILE A 360 -2.06 -13.45 11.73
N ILE A 361 -3.14 -12.67 11.83
CA ILE A 361 -3.37 -11.76 12.98
C ILE A 361 -3.33 -12.54 14.30
N ASP A 362 -4.07 -13.64 14.41
CA ASP A 362 -4.11 -14.48 15.62
C ASP A 362 -2.72 -15.00 15.99
N ARG A 363 -1.92 -15.44 15.01
CA ARG A 363 -0.53 -15.86 15.23
C ARG A 363 0.35 -14.71 15.74
N ALA A 364 0.18 -13.51 15.19
CA ALA A 364 0.90 -12.32 15.65
C ALA A 364 0.50 -11.93 17.08
N LEU A 365 -0.79 -11.97 17.41
CA LEU A 365 -1.30 -11.72 18.76
C LEU A 365 -0.77 -12.75 19.77
N ILE A 366 -0.71 -14.04 19.41
CA ILE A 366 -0.10 -15.08 20.26
C ILE A 366 1.39 -14.79 20.49
N LYS A 367 2.11 -14.27 19.48
CA LYS A 367 3.54 -13.99 19.57
C LYS A 367 3.84 -12.74 20.40
N TYR A 368 3.07 -11.67 20.20
CA TYR A 368 3.39 -10.32 20.70
C TYR A 368 2.45 -9.80 21.81
N ALA A 369 1.36 -10.51 22.15
CA ALA A 369 0.40 -10.10 23.17
C ALA A 369 0.08 -11.21 24.19
N ARG A 370 -0.26 -10.82 25.42
CA ARG A 370 -0.77 -11.73 26.46
C ARG A 370 -2.29 -11.73 26.37
N SER A 371 -2.88 -12.91 26.23
CA SER A 371 -4.33 -13.06 26.22
C SER A 371 -4.85 -13.38 27.63
N SER A 372 -5.96 -12.77 28.00
CA SER A 372 -6.71 -13.08 29.22
C SER A 372 -8.19 -13.15 28.90
N ARG A 373 -8.94 -13.98 29.63
CA ARG A 373 -10.39 -14.12 29.44
C ARG A 373 -11.11 -13.72 30.72
N VAL A 374 -12.13 -12.87 30.56
CA VAL A 374 -13.07 -12.53 31.63
C VAL A 374 -14.47 -12.84 31.11
N GLY A 375 -15.07 -13.93 31.62
CA GLY A 375 -16.31 -14.48 31.07
C GLY A 375 -16.13 -14.92 29.61
N LYS A 376 -16.98 -14.41 28.71
CA LYS A 376 -16.91 -14.67 27.26
C LYS A 376 -16.00 -13.72 26.49
N GLN A 377 -15.50 -12.66 27.13
CA GLN A 377 -14.69 -11.64 26.47
C GLN A 377 -13.19 -11.95 26.58
N THR A 378 -12.51 -11.91 25.44
CA THR A 378 -11.04 -11.99 25.38
C THR A 378 -10.44 -10.59 25.40
N TYR A 379 -9.38 -10.43 26.19
CA TYR A 379 -8.59 -9.21 26.31
C TYR A 379 -7.13 -9.48 25.96
N TYR A 380 -6.49 -8.48 25.35
CA TYR A 380 -5.06 -8.50 25.04
C TYR A 380 -4.32 -7.38 25.75
N THR A 381 -3.12 -7.68 26.24
CA THR A 381 -2.17 -6.72 26.82
C THR A 381 -0.78 -6.96 26.23
N SER A 382 0.11 -5.98 26.35
CA SER A 382 1.50 -6.08 25.89
C SER A 382 2.26 -7.30 26.45
N ARG A 383 3.13 -7.91 25.63
CA ARG A 383 4.22 -8.79 26.08
C ARG A 383 5.57 -8.08 26.21
N PHE A 384 5.70 -6.91 25.59
CA PHE A 384 6.92 -6.12 25.52
C PHE A 384 7.41 -5.70 26.90
#